data_AF-X1D8U6-F1
#
_entry.id   AF-X1D8U6-F1
#
_cell.length_a   1.000
_cell.length_b   1.000
_cell.length_c   1.000
_cell.angle_alpha   90.00
_cell.angle_beta   90.00
_cell.angle_gamma   90.00
#
_symmetry.space_group_name_H-M   'P 1'
#
loop_
_entity.id
_entity.type
_entity.pdbx_description
1 polymer ?
#
loop_
_entity_poly.entity_id
_entity_poly.type
_entity_poly.pdbx_seq_one_letter_code
_entity_poly.pdbx_strand_id
1 'polypeptide(L)'
;TGTSTLDIGGLRFIDGIEFEFPPETELGPEEFIVLASSNAYFYSRYDFMTFGEYKGKLDNNGEWLVMVTNTNDTISAIRYNDGGDWPASPDGTGNSLVPVELNPVNDQNSPADWRASYEIGGSPGADDVPPSSIPITEITPSSDFVLAQNYPNPFTDITYIDYQIPDDAFVQLSVYNLMGQQIATLVSAHQSAGLYQVEWNGINQSNRHVPNGIYFYRLAIQSQNQSNVLTGKMMLMR
;
A
#
# COMPACT_ATOMS: atom_id res chain seq x y z
N THR A 1 4.67 6.05 -14.52
CA THR A 1 5.10 7.47 -14.64
C THR A 1 6.06 7.70 -15.80
N GLY A 2 6.08 8.93 -16.35
CA GLY A 2 6.96 9.34 -17.46
C GLY A 2 8.13 10.23 -17.00
N THR A 3 9.14 10.41 -17.87
CA THR A 3 10.37 11.17 -17.56
C THR A 3 10.36 12.61 -18.05
N SER A 4 9.25 13.08 -18.61
CA SER A 4 9.12 14.40 -19.22
C SER A 4 7.82 15.05 -18.77
N THR A 5 7.83 16.39 -18.72
CA THR A 5 6.61 17.16 -18.50
C THR A 5 5.58 16.90 -19.61
N LEU A 6 4.32 16.72 -19.22
CA LEU A 6 3.19 16.53 -20.12
C LEU A 6 2.17 17.66 -19.90
N ASP A 7 1.82 18.37 -20.97
CA ASP A 7 0.70 19.32 -20.94
C ASP A 7 -0.62 18.54 -21.01
N ILE A 8 -1.45 18.73 -19.99
CA ILE A 8 -2.78 18.14 -19.87
C ILE A 8 -3.87 19.21 -19.74
N GLY A 9 -3.53 20.47 -19.95
CA GLY A 9 -4.47 21.59 -19.87
C GLY A 9 -5.60 21.44 -20.89
N GLY A 10 -6.85 21.60 -20.42
CA GLY A 10 -8.04 21.47 -21.25
C GLY A 10 -8.43 20.03 -21.62
N LEU A 11 -7.75 19.01 -21.09
CA LEU A 11 -8.32 17.67 -21.05
C LEU A 11 -9.59 17.67 -20.19
N ARG A 12 -10.56 16.82 -20.51
CA ARG A 12 -11.78 16.70 -19.71
C ARG A 12 -12.34 15.30 -19.71
N PHE A 13 -13.04 14.95 -18.63
CA PHE A 13 -13.88 13.77 -18.57
C PHE A 13 -15.25 14.07 -19.17
N ILE A 14 -15.74 13.17 -20.01
CA ILE A 14 -17.06 13.26 -20.67
C ILE A 14 -17.99 12.09 -20.30
N ASP A 15 -17.48 11.12 -19.55
CA ASP A 15 -18.26 10.00 -19.01
C ASP A 15 -17.70 9.60 -17.63
N GLY A 16 -18.56 9.06 -16.77
CA GLY A 16 -18.28 8.70 -15.37
C GLY A 16 -18.24 9.88 -14.39
N ILE A 17 -17.37 10.85 -14.63
CA ILE A 17 -17.26 12.07 -13.81
C ILE A 17 -17.24 13.33 -14.68
N GLU A 18 -17.52 14.48 -14.08
CA GLU A 18 -17.35 15.79 -14.71
C GLU A 18 -16.15 16.51 -14.07
N PHE A 19 -15.07 16.63 -14.85
CA PHE A 19 -13.90 17.43 -14.49
C PHE A 19 -13.18 17.90 -15.77
N GLU A 20 -12.71 19.14 -15.77
CA GLU A 20 -11.88 19.72 -16.82
C GLU A 20 -10.61 20.27 -16.19
N PHE A 21 -9.47 19.86 -16.73
CA PHE A 21 -8.17 20.35 -16.28
C PHE A 21 -8.02 21.82 -16.69
N PRO A 22 -7.69 22.74 -15.76
CA PRO A 22 -7.48 24.14 -16.09
C PRO A 22 -6.48 24.32 -17.24
N PRO A 23 -6.60 25.37 -18.06
CA PRO A 23 -5.59 25.70 -19.05
C PRO A 23 -4.21 25.80 -18.41
N GLU A 24 -3.16 25.40 -19.15
CA GLU A 24 -1.76 25.43 -18.69
C GLU A 24 -1.45 24.45 -17.54
N THR A 25 -2.32 23.45 -17.31
CA THR A 25 -2.00 22.38 -16.37
C THR A 25 -0.90 21.48 -16.95
N GLU A 26 0.25 21.44 -16.29
CA GLU A 26 1.35 20.55 -16.62
C GLU A 26 1.48 19.46 -15.56
N LEU A 27 1.84 18.26 -16.01
CA LEU A 27 2.23 17.15 -15.16
C LEU A 27 3.74 16.95 -15.32
N GLY A 28 4.51 17.20 -14.26
CA GLY A 28 5.95 17.02 -14.25
C GLY A 28 6.39 15.55 -14.37
N PRO A 29 7.70 15.29 -14.57
CA PRO A 29 8.24 13.94 -14.51
C PRO A 29 7.88 13.27 -13.18
N GLU A 30 7.43 12.02 -13.25
CA GLU A 30 7.02 11.21 -12.08
C GLU A 30 5.85 11.77 -11.24
N GLU A 31 5.22 12.86 -11.67
CA GLU A 31 4.11 13.47 -10.96
C GLU A 31 2.79 12.74 -11.20
N PHE A 32 1.92 12.77 -10.19
CA PHE A 32 0.56 12.23 -10.24
C PHE A 32 -0.45 13.34 -9.96
N ILE A 33 -1.60 13.25 -10.63
CA ILE A 33 -2.78 14.02 -10.26
C ILE A 33 -3.80 13.12 -9.61
N VAL A 34 -4.30 13.58 -8.46
CA VAL A 34 -5.40 12.95 -7.75
C VAL A 34 -6.62 13.87 -7.80
N LEU A 35 -7.72 13.34 -8.30
CA LEU A 35 -9.04 13.96 -8.25
C LEU A 35 -9.91 13.22 -7.24
N ALA A 36 -10.72 13.94 -6.47
CA ALA A 36 -11.65 13.34 -5.51
C ALA A 36 -13.05 13.95 -5.65
N SER A 37 -14.07 13.29 -5.11
CA SER A 37 -15.42 13.87 -5.02
C SER A 37 -15.53 14.92 -3.91
N SER A 38 -14.59 14.92 -2.94
CA SER A 38 -14.45 15.94 -1.91
C SER A 38 -13.04 15.97 -1.35
N ASN A 39 -12.36 17.09 -1.52
CA ASN A 39 -11.02 17.36 -1.00
C ASN A 39 -11.01 17.31 0.53
N ALA A 40 -12.05 17.81 1.19
CA ALA A 40 -12.11 17.85 2.66
C ALA A 40 -12.12 16.44 3.28
N TYR A 41 -12.96 15.54 2.77
CA TYR A 41 -13.00 14.15 3.25
C TYR A 41 -11.73 13.38 2.85
N PHE A 42 -11.23 13.65 1.66
CA PHE A 42 -10.03 13.00 1.15
C PHE A 42 -8.79 13.39 2.00
N TYR A 43 -8.61 14.69 2.28
CA TYR A 43 -7.56 15.19 3.16
C TYR A 43 -7.66 14.58 4.57
N SER A 44 -8.87 14.48 5.12
CA SER A 44 -9.06 13.85 6.44
C SER A 44 -8.64 12.37 6.50
N ARG A 45 -8.61 11.67 5.36
CA ARG A 45 -8.23 10.25 5.28
C ARG A 45 -6.75 10.07 4.97
N TYR A 46 -6.21 10.87 4.06
CA TYR A 46 -4.87 10.66 3.49
C TYR A 46 -3.86 11.75 3.84
N ASP A 47 -4.26 12.80 4.55
CA ASP A 47 -3.43 13.95 4.95
C ASP A 47 -2.72 14.64 3.77
N PHE A 48 -3.32 14.60 2.58
CA PHE A 48 -2.83 15.37 1.43
C PHE A 48 -3.97 15.97 0.61
N MET A 49 -3.66 17.11 0.00
CA MET A 49 -4.61 17.85 -0.82
C MET A 49 -4.61 17.32 -2.24
N THR A 50 -5.79 16.97 -2.75
CA THR A 50 -6.00 16.59 -4.15
C THR A 50 -5.87 17.80 -5.08
N PHE A 51 -5.62 17.52 -6.35
CA PHE A 51 -5.52 18.54 -7.38
C PHE A 51 -6.87 19.25 -7.61
N GLY A 52 -7.97 18.48 -7.58
CA GLY A 52 -9.30 19.04 -7.82
C GLY A 52 -10.43 18.15 -7.34
N GLU A 53 -11.60 18.78 -7.15
CA GLU A 53 -12.86 18.09 -6.91
C GLU A 53 -13.59 17.86 -8.24
N TYR A 54 -13.90 16.60 -8.57
CA TYR A 54 -14.78 16.29 -9.69
C TYR A 54 -16.25 16.36 -9.25
N LYS A 55 -17.16 16.58 -10.20
CA LYS A 55 -18.60 16.45 -9.97
C LYS A 55 -19.13 15.11 -10.50
N GLY A 56 -20.32 14.74 -10.02
CA GLY A 56 -20.92 13.45 -10.29
C GLY A 56 -20.52 12.41 -9.23
N LYS A 57 -20.73 11.14 -9.55
CA LYS A 57 -20.32 10.01 -8.72
C LYS A 57 -19.96 8.87 -9.64
N LEU A 58 -18.96 8.10 -9.23
CA LEU A 58 -18.67 6.84 -9.88
C LEU A 58 -19.80 5.83 -9.61
N ASP A 59 -20.27 5.10 -10.62
CA ASP A 59 -21.28 4.04 -10.46
C ASP A 59 -20.65 2.83 -9.76
N ASN A 60 -21.33 2.35 -8.73
CA ASN A 60 -20.87 1.17 -7.99
C ASN A 60 -20.88 -0.09 -8.86
N ASN A 61 -21.76 -0.20 -9.87
CA ASN A 61 -21.88 -1.40 -10.72
C ASN A 61 -20.98 -1.36 -11.97
N GLY A 62 -20.08 -0.39 -12.05
CA GLY A 62 -19.23 -0.15 -13.21
C GLY A 62 -19.83 0.76 -14.27
N GLU A 63 -18.96 1.51 -14.93
CA GLU A 63 -19.31 2.43 -16.00
C GLU A 63 -18.07 2.70 -16.88
N TRP A 64 -18.25 3.61 -17.85
CA TRP A 64 -17.15 4.15 -18.62
C TRP A 64 -16.59 5.41 -17.96
N LEU A 65 -15.27 5.49 -17.91
CA LEU A 65 -14.53 6.70 -17.61
C LEU A 65 -13.81 7.13 -18.89
N VAL A 66 -14.28 8.22 -19.50
CA VAL A 66 -13.79 8.66 -20.81
C VAL A 66 -13.18 10.05 -20.69
N MET A 67 -11.92 10.16 -21.09
CA MET A 67 -11.17 11.41 -21.15
C MET A 67 -10.89 11.79 -22.59
N VAL A 68 -11.13 13.05 -22.92
CA VAL A 68 -10.92 13.63 -24.25
C VAL A 68 -10.09 14.90 -24.21
N THR A 69 -9.51 15.25 -25.34
CA THR A 69 -8.92 16.56 -25.59
C THR A 69 -9.99 17.65 -25.67
N ASN A 70 -9.55 18.91 -25.72
CA ASN A 70 -10.44 20.03 -25.98
C ASN A 70 -11.19 19.92 -27.34
N THR A 71 -10.60 19.23 -28.33
CA THR A 71 -11.16 18.91 -29.65
C THR A 71 -12.06 17.68 -29.69
N ASN A 72 -12.31 17.01 -28.55
CA ASN A 72 -13.04 15.74 -28.42
C ASN A 72 -12.32 14.50 -28.97
N ASP A 73 -11.01 14.55 -29.18
CA ASP A 73 -10.24 13.34 -29.48
C ASP A 73 -10.10 12.51 -28.20
N THR A 74 -10.40 11.21 -28.26
CA THR A 74 -10.31 10.33 -27.10
C THR A 74 -8.86 10.09 -26.72
N ILE A 75 -8.50 10.45 -25.48
CA ILE A 75 -7.19 10.17 -24.88
C ILE A 75 -7.22 8.83 -24.14
N SER A 76 -8.30 8.58 -23.40
CA SER A 76 -8.49 7.34 -22.66
C SER A 76 -9.98 7.01 -22.54
N ALA A 77 -10.30 5.73 -22.63
CA ALA A 77 -11.64 5.20 -22.40
C ALA A 77 -11.51 3.86 -21.68
N ILE A 78 -11.85 3.85 -20.40
CA ILE A 78 -11.71 2.70 -19.51
C ILE A 78 -13.08 2.31 -19.00
N ARG A 79 -13.42 1.03 -19.07
CA ARG A 79 -14.60 0.47 -18.41
C ARG A 79 -14.17 -0.33 -17.21
N TYR A 80 -14.80 -0.08 -16.05
CA TYR A 80 -14.65 -0.92 -14.86
C TYR A 80 -15.96 -1.63 -14.48
N ASN A 81 -15.89 -2.58 -13.56
CA ASN A 81 -17.04 -3.29 -12.99
C ASN A 81 -16.76 -3.77 -11.58
N ASP A 82 -17.81 -4.06 -10.81
CA ASP A 82 -17.77 -4.64 -9.46
C ASP A 82 -18.02 -6.16 -9.44
N GLY A 83 -18.33 -6.76 -10.59
CA GLY A 83 -18.60 -8.19 -10.72
C GLY A 83 -17.83 -8.90 -11.84
N GLY A 84 -18.03 -10.21 -11.95
CA GLY A 84 -17.36 -11.05 -12.95
C GLY A 84 -15.91 -11.35 -12.56
N ASP A 85 -14.99 -11.20 -13.50
CA ASP A 85 -13.55 -11.44 -13.28
C ASP A 85 -12.82 -10.22 -12.70
N TRP A 86 -13.54 -9.13 -12.42
CA TRP A 86 -12.96 -7.95 -11.78
C TRP A 86 -12.58 -8.23 -10.32
N PRO A 87 -11.51 -7.61 -9.80
CA PRO A 87 -11.13 -7.76 -8.39
C PRO A 87 -12.26 -7.32 -7.46
N ALA A 88 -12.60 -8.15 -6.47
CA ALA A 88 -13.71 -7.86 -5.54
C ALA A 88 -13.33 -6.89 -4.41
N SER A 89 -12.07 -6.85 -3.97
CA SER A 89 -11.66 -6.00 -2.83
C SER A 89 -11.87 -4.48 -3.04
N PRO A 90 -11.70 -3.94 -4.26
CA PRO A 90 -12.07 -2.56 -4.54
C PRO A 90 -13.56 -2.23 -4.39
N ASP A 91 -14.44 -3.24 -4.33
CA ASP A 91 -15.88 -3.07 -4.05
C ASP A 91 -16.16 -2.97 -2.53
N GLY A 92 -15.52 -1.99 -1.89
CA GLY A 92 -15.89 -1.57 -0.54
C GLY A 92 -15.08 -2.17 0.62
N THR A 93 -14.04 -2.98 0.37
CA THR A 93 -13.10 -3.40 1.45
C THR A 93 -11.99 -2.37 1.69
N GLY A 94 -11.97 -1.29 0.90
CA GLY A 94 -11.07 -0.14 1.07
C GLY A 94 -9.83 -0.16 0.19
N ASN A 95 -9.58 -1.23 -0.58
CA ASN A 95 -8.57 -1.23 -1.63
C ASN A 95 -9.03 -0.35 -2.81
N SER A 96 -8.09 0.12 -3.60
CA SER A 96 -8.34 0.79 -4.88
C SER A 96 -8.24 -0.21 -6.03
N LEU A 97 -8.93 0.02 -7.13
CA LEU A 97 -8.73 -0.71 -8.37
C LEU A 97 -7.54 -0.08 -9.12
N VAL A 98 -6.49 -0.85 -9.40
CA VAL A 98 -5.25 -0.35 -10.02
C VAL A 98 -4.80 -1.26 -11.17
N PRO A 99 -4.09 -0.74 -12.18
CA PRO A 99 -3.51 -1.59 -13.22
C PRO A 99 -2.50 -2.59 -12.64
N VAL A 100 -2.37 -3.75 -13.29
CA VAL A 100 -1.34 -4.74 -12.93
C VAL A 100 0.07 -4.21 -13.22
N GLU A 101 0.25 -3.43 -14.29
CA GLU A 101 1.52 -2.84 -14.71
C GLU A 101 1.56 -1.33 -14.44
N LEU A 102 2.73 -0.77 -14.07
CA LEU A 102 2.87 0.67 -13.75
C LEU A 102 2.65 1.61 -14.95
N ASN A 103 2.89 1.12 -16.16
CA ASN A 103 2.69 1.86 -17.40
C ASN A 103 1.99 0.92 -18.40
N PRO A 104 0.69 0.65 -18.19
CA PRO A 104 0.00 -0.35 -18.97
C PRO A 104 -0.08 0.04 -20.44
N VAL A 105 0.27 -0.89 -21.32
CA VAL A 105 0.05 -0.79 -22.78
C VAL A 105 -0.97 -1.81 -23.29
N ASN A 106 -1.52 -2.60 -22.35
CA ASN A 106 -2.53 -3.62 -22.56
C ASN A 106 -3.95 -3.02 -22.62
N ASP A 107 -4.95 -3.88 -22.85
CA ASP A 107 -6.35 -3.46 -22.95
C ASP A 107 -6.91 -3.13 -21.56
N GLN A 108 -6.93 -1.84 -21.23
CA GLN A 108 -7.45 -1.34 -19.96
C GLN A 108 -8.95 -1.61 -19.74
N ASN A 109 -9.67 -2.25 -20.68
CA ASN A 109 -11.05 -2.72 -20.50
C ASN A 109 -11.14 -4.21 -20.10
N SER A 110 -10.01 -4.91 -20.05
CA SER A 110 -9.92 -6.31 -19.63
C SER A 110 -9.73 -6.41 -18.11
N PRO A 111 -10.59 -7.13 -17.38
CA PRO A 111 -10.42 -7.29 -15.92
C PRO A 111 -9.09 -7.94 -15.52
N ALA A 112 -8.48 -8.75 -16.39
CA ALA A 112 -7.20 -9.40 -16.12
C ALA A 112 -6.02 -8.42 -16.02
N ASP A 113 -6.20 -7.20 -16.54
CA ASP A 113 -5.20 -6.14 -16.54
C ASP A 113 -5.34 -5.21 -15.31
N TRP A 114 -6.27 -5.53 -14.42
CA TRP A 114 -6.54 -4.83 -13.17
C TRP A 114 -6.39 -5.76 -11.97
N ARG A 115 -6.05 -5.15 -10.83
CA ARG A 115 -5.95 -5.81 -9.54
C ARG A 115 -6.41 -4.88 -8.43
N ALA A 116 -6.63 -5.44 -7.26
CA ALA A 116 -6.72 -4.62 -6.05
C ALA A 116 -5.35 -3.99 -5.77
N SER A 117 -5.35 -2.75 -5.26
CA SER A 117 -4.17 -2.14 -4.68
C SER A 117 -3.63 -3.03 -3.58
N TYR A 118 -2.31 -3.04 -3.42
CA TYR A 118 -1.74 -3.88 -2.38
C TYR A 118 -2.14 -3.39 -0.98
N GLU A 119 -2.28 -2.08 -0.82
CA GLU A 119 -2.67 -1.43 0.43
C GLU A 119 -4.17 -1.14 0.52
N ILE A 120 -4.75 -1.31 1.71
CA ILE A 120 -6.05 -0.71 2.04
C ILE A 120 -5.85 0.82 2.07
N GLY A 121 -6.69 1.54 1.32
CA GLY A 121 -6.53 2.96 1.05
C GLY A 121 -5.79 3.25 -0.26
N GLY A 122 -5.17 2.25 -0.89
CA GLY A 122 -4.39 2.41 -2.12
C GLY A 122 -3.14 3.27 -1.94
N SER A 123 -2.59 3.73 -3.06
CA SER A 123 -1.37 4.56 -3.14
C SER A 123 -1.63 5.95 -3.73
N PRO A 124 -2.60 6.72 -3.22
CA PRO A 124 -3.01 7.96 -3.87
C PRO A 124 -1.83 8.95 -4.03
N GLY A 125 -1.58 9.39 -5.26
CA GLY A 125 -0.46 10.28 -5.60
C GLY A 125 0.87 9.55 -5.86
N ALA A 126 0.88 8.22 -5.92
CA ALA A 126 2.07 7.41 -6.18
C ALA A 126 1.71 6.11 -6.94
N ASP A 127 2.73 5.47 -7.53
CA ASP A 127 2.61 4.14 -8.11
C ASP A 127 2.20 3.10 -7.03
N ASP A 128 1.22 2.24 -7.33
CA ASP A 128 0.85 1.12 -6.45
C ASP A 128 1.84 -0.03 -6.68
N VAL A 129 2.99 0.06 -6.06
CA VAL A 129 3.99 -1.01 -6.08
C VAL A 129 3.63 -2.06 -5.04
N PRO A 130 3.93 -3.36 -5.30
CA PRO A 130 3.85 -4.35 -4.24
C PRO A 130 4.55 -3.80 -3.01
N PRO A 131 3.94 -3.90 -1.80
CA PRO A 131 4.63 -3.66 -0.54
C PRO A 131 5.79 -4.61 -0.66
N SER A 132 6.92 -4.01 -0.96
CA SER A 132 8.00 -4.80 -1.50
C SER A 132 8.37 -5.71 -0.35
N SER A 133 8.55 -7.01 -0.61
CA SER A 133 9.81 -7.58 -0.17
C SER A 133 10.85 -6.59 -0.69
N ILE A 134 11.24 -5.65 0.18
CA ILE A 134 11.98 -4.42 -0.11
C ILE A 134 13.01 -4.77 -1.20
N PRO A 135 13.09 -4.09 -2.36
CA PRO A 135 14.31 -4.21 -3.14
C PRO A 135 15.43 -3.89 -2.16
N ILE A 136 16.38 -4.81 -1.99
CA ILE A 136 17.49 -4.81 -1.02
C ILE A 136 18.47 -3.64 -1.33
N THR A 137 17.93 -2.44 -1.56
CA THR A 137 18.56 -1.35 -2.30
C THR A 137 18.29 0.02 -1.66
N GLU A 138 17.43 0.14 -0.63
CA GLU A 138 17.44 1.33 0.25
C GLU A 138 17.44 1.00 1.76
N ILE A 139 17.87 -0.21 2.07
CA ILE A 139 18.75 -0.35 3.22
C ILE A 139 20.10 -0.49 2.55
N THR A 140 20.81 0.63 2.38
CA THR A 140 22.27 0.56 2.42
C THR A 140 22.60 -0.39 3.56
N PRO A 141 23.58 -1.30 3.47
CA PRO A 141 24.08 -2.01 4.64
C PRO A 141 24.51 -0.96 5.68
N SER A 142 23.53 -0.56 6.47
CA SER A 142 23.64 0.26 7.64
C SER A 142 24.33 -0.66 8.62
N SER A 143 25.32 -0.13 9.30
CA SER A 143 25.95 -0.78 10.44
C SER A 143 24.98 -1.02 11.60
N ASP A 144 23.69 -0.68 11.45
CA ASP A 144 22.70 -0.68 12.50
C ASP A 144 21.65 -1.79 12.32
N PHE A 145 21.07 -2.16 13.45
CA PHE A 145 19.91 -3.04 13.50
C PHE A 145 18.65 -2.25 13.15
N VAL A 146 17.81 -2.81 12.27
CA VAL A 146 16.55 -2.18 11.84
C VAL A 146 15.39 -3.11 12.17
N LEU A 147 14.28 -2.54 12.65
CA LEU A 147 13.00 -3.23 12.81
C LEU A 147 11.92 -2.39 12.13
N ALA A 148 11.32 -2.91 11.07
CA ALA A 148 10.27 -2.20 10.34
C ALA A 148 8.93 -2.27 11.09
N GLN A 149 8.02 -1.37 10.71
CA GLN A 149 6.63 -1.47 11.12
C GLN A 149 6.00 -2.70 10.47
N ASN A 150 5.22 -3.48 11.22
CA ASN A 150 4.58 -4.67 10.68
C ASN A 150 3.55 -4.30 9.60
N TYR A 151 3.40 -5.17 8.61
CA TYR A 151 2.55 -4.92 7.46
C TYR A 151 1.76 -6.18 7.05
N PRO A 152 0.43 -6.13 6.86
CA PRO A 152 -0.46 -5.00 7.13
C PRO A 152 -0.60 -4.67 8.62
N ASN A 153 -0.97 -3.42 8.92
CA ASN A 153 -1.33 -2.95 10.26
C ASN A 153 -2.35 -1.79 10.18
N PRO A 154 -3.62 -1.97 10.59
CA PRO A 154 -4.19 -3.18 11.20
C PRO A 154 -4.21 -4.40 10.27
N PHE A 155 -4.24 -5.61 10.84
CA PHE A 155 -4.36 -6.86 10.09
C PHE A 155 -5.51 -7.74 10.59
N THR A 156 -6.06 -8.58 9.71
CA THR A 156 -7.16 -9.51 10.00
C THR A 156 -6.65 -10.93 10.22
N ASP A 157 -5.86 -11.46 9.28
CA ASP A 157 -5.42 -12.85 9.30
C ASP A 157 -3.94 -12.98 9.58
N ILE A 158 -3.12 -12.30 8.76
CA ILE A 158 -1.66 -12.41 8.73
C ILE A 158 -1.04 -11.01 8.70
N THR A 159 0.11 -10.85 9.35
CA THR A 159 1.00 -9.69 9.22
C THR A 159 2.44 -10.14 9.09
N TYR A 160 3.27 -9.33 8.46
CA TYR A 160 4.69 -9.55 8.25
C TYR A 160 5.49 -8.56 9.09
N ILE A 161 6.61 -9.01 9.64
CA ILE A 161 7.55 -8.20 10.43
C ILE A 161 8.91 -8.32 9.79
N ASP A 162 9.42 -7.21 9.27
CA ASP A 162 10.71 -7.14 8.62
C ASP A 162 11.79 -6.57 9.54
N TYR A 163 12.99 -7.11 9.45
CA TYR A 163 14.15 -6.62 10.20
C TYR A 163 15.48 -6.88 9.48
N GLN A 164 16.47 -6.07 9.84
CA GLN A 164 17.86 -6.20 9.38
C GLN A 164 18.79 -6.49 10.56
N ILE A 165 19.76 -7.38 10.33
CA ILE A 165 20.93 -7.53 11.18
C ILE A 165 22.22 -7.25 10.38
N PRO A 166 23.12 -6.36 10.85
CA PRO A 166 24.36 -6.00 10.16
C PRO A 166 25.48 -7.03 10.33
N ASP A 167 25.42 -7.86 11.38
CA ASP A 167 26.40 -8.90 11.72
C ASP A 167 25.68 -10.20 12.12
N ASP A 168 26.40 -11.32 12.04
CA ASP A 168 25.96 -12.60 12.56
C ASP A 168 25.57 -12.48 14.05
N ALA A 169 24.31 -12.81 14.37
CA ALA A 169 23.74 -12.57 15.68
C ALA A 169 22.74 -13.65 16.09
N PHE A 170 22.56 -13.81 17.39
CA PHE A 170 21.38 -14.50 17.92
C PHE A 170 20.19 -13.55 17.90
N VAL A 171 19.10 -13.95 17.26
CA VAL A 171 17.88 -13.16 17.09
C VAL A 171 16.72 -13.82 17.81
N GLN A 172 16.01 -13.04 18.62
CA GLN A 172 14.76 -13.42 19.24
C GLN A 172 13.65 -12.40 18.92
N LEU A 173 12.70 -12.79 18.08
CA LEU A 173 11.49 -12.02 17.78
C LEU A 173 10.32 -12.61 18.55
N SER A 174 9.69 -11.81 19.42
CA SER A 174 8.60 -12.27 20.30
C SER A 174 7.45 -11.28 20.31
N VAL A 175 6.23 -11.78 20.49
CA VAL A 175 5.00 -10.99 20.56
C VAL A 175 4.48 -10.92 21.99
N TYR A 176 3.99 -9.75 22.39
CA TYR A 176 3.52 -9.39 23.72
C TYR A 176 2.11 -8.79 23.66
N ASN A 177 1.30 -9.08 24.68
CA ASN A 177 0.01 -8.41 24.89
C ASN A 177 0.19 -7.08 25.67
N LEU A 178 -0.91 -6.33 25.86
CA LEU A 178 -0.92 -5.06 26.60
C LEU A 178 -0.45 -5.17 28.06
N MET A 179 -0.51 -6.36 28.66
CA MET A 179 -0.02 -6.63 30.02
C MET A 179 1.47 -6.96 30.05
N GLY A 180 2.17 -6.89 28.90
CA GLY A 180 3.60 -7.21 28.79
C GLY A 180 3.89 -8.71 28.85
N GLN A 181 2.88 -9.58 28.74
CA GLN A 181 3.09 -11.02 28.71
C GLN A 181 3.49 -11.45 27.30
N GLN A 182 4.58 -12.22 27.19
CA GLN A 182 4.98 -12.85 25.94
C GLN A 182 3.97 -13.94 25.56
N ILE A 183 3.34 -13.79 24.40
CA ILE A 183 2.31 -14.71 23.90
C ILE A 183 2.77 -15.57 22.73
N ALA A 184 3.80 -15.14 21.99
CA ALA A 184 4.38 -15.88 20.88
C ALA A 184 5.88 -15.63 20.78
N THR A 185 6.62 -16.63 20.30
CA THR A 185 8.00 -16.49 19.85
C THR A 185 8.01 -16.86 18.37
N LEU A 186 8.33 -15.90 17.51
CA LEU A 186 8.30 -16.08 16.06
C LEU A 186 9.67 -16.53 15.54
N VAL A 187 10.74 -16.00 16.12
CA VAL A 187 12.13 -16.37 15.82
C VAL A 187 12.90 -16.53 17.12
N SER A 188 13.77 -17.54 17.16
CA SER A 188 14.75 -17.76 18.22
C SER A 188 15.92 -18.57 17.65
N ALA A 189 16.79 -17.91 16.89
CA ALA A 189 17.84 -18.59 16.13
C ALA A 189 19.07 -17.70 15.91
N HIS A 190 20.21 -18.32 15.64
CA HIS A 190 21.36 -17.63 15.06
C HIS A 190 21.10 -17.38 13.58
N GLN A 191 21.29 -16.14 13.15
CA GLN A 191 21.10 -15.68 11.79
C GLN A 191 22.35 -14.92 11.33
N SER A 192 22.72 -15.10 10.07
CA SER A 192 23.83 -14.36 9.47
C SER A 192 23.42 -12.92 9.12
N ALA A 193 24.39 -12.03 8.93
CA ALA A 193 24.10 -10.67 8.46
C ALA A 193 23.15 -10.67 7.24
N GLY A 194 22.08 -9.87 7.28
CA GLY A 194 21.10 -9.84 6.21
C GLY A 194 19.72 -9.32 6.63
N LEU A 195 18.78 -9.50 5.69
CA LEU A 195 17.39 -9.08 5.80
C LEU A 195 16.48 -10.28 6.01
N TYR A 196 15.49 -10.11 6.87
CA TYR A 196 14.58 -11.16 7.29
C TYR A 196 13.16 -10.63 7.34
N GLN A 197 12.23 -11.49 6.92
CA GLN A 197 10.79 -11.26 7.01
C GLN A 197 10.17 -12.44 7.78
N VAL A 198 9.29 -12.13 8.72
CA VAL A 198 8.62 -13.13 9.56
C VAL A 198 7.12 -12.93 9.54
N GLU A 199 6.39 -14.01 9.27
CA GLU A 199 4.94 -14.04 9.29
C GLU A 199 4.40 -14.25 10.72
N TRP A 200 3.33 -13.53 11.07
CA TRP A 200 2.51 -13.84 12.23
C TRP A 200 1.02 -13.86 11.88
N ASN A 201 0.37 -14.97 12.17
CA ASN A 201 -1.05 -15.22 11.89
C ASN A 201 -1.96 -15.03 13.13
N GLY A 202 -1.51 -14.24 14.12
CA GLY A 202 -2.30 -13.98 15.33
C GLY A 202 -2.55 -15.22 16.21
N ILE A 203 -1.66 -16.21 16.18
CA ILE A 203 -1.70 -17.41 17.03
C ILE A 203 -0.67 -17.30 18.16
N ASN A 204 -1.04 -17.73 19.38
CA ASN A 204 -0.14 -17.80 20.54
C ASN A 204 0.56 -19.16 20.69
N GLN A 205 1.47 -19.28 21.67
CA GLN A 205 2.21 -20.51 21.98
C GLN A 205 1.33 -21.73 22.32
N SER A 206 0.08 -21.52 22.73
CA SER A 206 -0.89 -22.61 22.97
C SER A 206 -1.65 -23.01 21.69
N ASN A 207 -1.20 -22.55 20.52
CA ASN A 207 -1.86 -22.74 19.23
C ASN A 207 -3.31 -22.25 19.19
N ARG A 208 -3.60 -21.14 19.89
CA ARG A 208 -4.92 -20.50 19.93
C ARG A 208 -4.85 -19.10 19.33
N HIS A 209 -5.90 -18.71 18.62
CA HIS A 209 -6.07 -17.34 18.16
C HIS A 209 -6.11 -16.39 19.35
N VAL A 210 -5.38 -15.28 19.23
CA VAL A 210 -5.43 -14.20 20.21
C VAL A 210 -6.61 -13.26 19.89
N PRO A 211 -7.20 -12.60 20.90
CA PRO A 211 -8.29 -11.64 20.69
C PRO A 211 -7.90 -10.45 19.81
N ASN A 212 -8.88 -9.75 19.27
CA ASN A 212 -8.66 -8.44 18.66
C ASN A 212 -8.05 -7.46 19.66
N GLY A 213 -7.16 -6.59 19.19
CA GLY A 213 -6.54 -5.59 20.05
C GLY A 213 -5.11 -5.21 19.64
N ILE A 214 -4.47 -4.49 20.55
CA ILE A 214 -3.10 -4.01 20.38
C ILE A 214 -2.12 -5.04 20.93
N TYR A 215 -1.07 -5.30 20.16
CA TYR A 215 0.05 -6.15 20.53
C TYR A 215 1.36 -5.42 20.25
N PHE A 216 2.43 -5.89 20.88
CA PHE A 216 3.79 -5.42 20.64
C PHE A 216 4.64 -6.58 20.16
N TYR A 217 5.50 -6.35 19.18
CA TYR A 217 6.54 -7.30 18.83
C TYR A 217 7.89 -6.69 19.22
N ARG A 218 8.76 -7.53 19.78
CA ARG A 218 10.09 -7.13 20.26
C ARG A 218 11.14 -8.00 19.60
N LEU A 219 12.09 -7.34 18.95
CA LEU A 219 13.26 -7.93 18.35
C LEU A 219 14.45 -7.72 19.30
N ALA A 220 14.92 -8.79 19.93
CA ALA A 220 16.15 -8.79 20.70
C ALA A 220 17.28 -9.43 19.87
N ILE A 221 18.39 -8.73 19.73
CA ILE A 221 19.52 -9.16 18.91
C ILE A 221 20.78 -9.13 19.76
N GLN A 222 21.56 -10.20 19.67
CA GLN A 222 22.82 -10.35 20.37
C GLN A 222 23.91 -10.80 19.38
N SER A 223 24.71 -9.84 18.93
CA SER A 223 25.95 -10.04 18.16
C SER A 223 27.16 -10.10 19.10
N GLN A 224 28.33 -10.47 18.58
CA GLN A 224 29.60 -10.41 19.31
C GLN A 224 29.97 -8.98 19.76
N ASN A 225 29.59 -7.98 18.97
CA ASN A 225 30.00 -6.58 19.17
C ASN A 225 28.93 -5.73 19.85
N GLN A 226 27.66 -6.11 19.75
CA GLN A 226 26.54 -5.28 20.21
C GLN A 226 25.32 -6.13 20.55
N SER A 227 24.53 -5.66 21.52
CA SER A 227 23.17 -6.14 21.76
C SER A 227 22.19 -4.99 21.57
N ASN A 228 21.05 -5.25 20.94
CA ASN A 228 20.02 -4.25 20.71
C ASN A 228 18.63 -4.85 20.95
N VAL A 229 17.69 -4.00 21.37
CA VAL A 229 16.28 -4.38 21.57
C VAL A 229 15.41 -3.32 20.92
N LEU A 230 14.70 -3.72 19.87
CA LEU A 230 13.77 -2.88 19.13
C LEU A 230 12.34 -3.37 19.37
N THR A 231 11.37 -2.47 19.39
CA THR A 231 9.95 -2.80 19.62
C THR A 231 9.08 -2.08 18.61
N GLY A 232 8.10 -2.79 18.04
CA GLY A 232 7.04 -2.22 17.23
C GLY A 232 5.65 -2.56 17.79
N LYS A 233 4.64 -1.83 17.32
CA LYS A 233 3.25 -1.93 17.77
C LYS A 233 2.36 -2.36 16.62
N MET A 234 1.52 -3.36 16.84
CA MET A 234 0.57 -3.88 15.86
C MET A 234 -0.86 -3.94 16.38
N MET A 235 -1.83 -3.88 15.46
CA MET A 235 -3.26 -3.91 15.73
C MET A 235 -3.92 -5.06 14.96
N LEU A 236 -4.55 -5.98 15.68
CA LEU A 236 -5.30 -7.10 15.12
C LEU A 236 -6.81 -6.80 15.17
N MET A 237 -7.49 -6.96 14.04
CA MET A 237 -8.93 -6.76 13.88
C MET A 237 -9.53 -7.89 13.03
N ARG A 238 -10.18 -8.87 13.67
CA ARG A 238 -10.94 -9.97 13.04
C ARG A 238 -12.45 -9.80 13.19
#